data_AF-A0A9P8YUZ7-F1
#
_entry.id   AF-A0A9P8YUZ7-F1
#
_cell.length_a   1.000
_cell.length_b   1.000
_cell.length_c   1.000
_cell.angle_alpha   90.00
_cell.angle_beta   90.00
_cell.angle_gamma   90.00
#
_symmetry.space_group_name_H-M   'P 1'
#
loop_
_entity.id
_entity.type
_entity.pdbx_description
1 polymer ?
#
loop_
_entity_poly.entity_id
_entity_poly.type
_entity_poly.pdbx_seq_one_letter_code
_entity_poly.pdbx_strand_id
1 'polypeptide(L)'
;MELNAAWSGVQEQLQTYEPLIRRFLQGDIIHPEWVPPHDYDSEAPWSNSKARVDRPRMLKFGEQDRPDMLLYGLGSLDQVDIQFAERLNLFMSHDEHTHVIFTNLLTVLISVRRVILNTSGTGKTRMVFELLSRAWGLYFTCSSDQQSPYGSADLGYILTYMEGTQLCGHPSTWQQPLANNIQRARQALNNVITARLLIFELFYDLVQLLRIEEQVARQKWLLLQLRSDIIFGTSDDLFDELRAGVSRIDPNLVEKRMETIISTHKFPLSIIAIDEGNVASKMHKSSYAMSDGSPVSKAQVVRMHSWFQGRHRFLANCVEHMLMLGLGQLDTFIQMAVVSLTGFDTNNVEWELEHLYGLIREDYELSGSFAARHLREALFAYTLRNQQTSLWSDVEDHVSLGLALLDDDATHAPDCGIDTVLKQQLDKSLRISHSLRLVHGLASYLYRLHAPSTSDPIGLSDYLDFRGAIPGWADATAEIVLPPCTRTSQIRVRYPAAFSITAAKRPDDVLDWLNGGDHPFLIPDDGLGADLMFFLRLKHVNLGSTAVVLVTLQLARPSRSTRRDATIVPIQPAMFYPKRRHLSHQIFTQTARGF
;
A
#
# COMPACT_ATOMS: atom_id res chain seq x y z
N MET A 1 -5.06 -48.07 -1.11
CA MET A 1 -6.40 -48.66 -0.84
C MET A 1 -7.10 -47.92 0.30
N GLU A 2 -6.43 -47.70 1.44
CA GLU A 2 -6.99 -46.95 2.59
C GLU A 2 -7.43 -45.52 2.25
N LEU A 3 -6.65 -44.80 1.44
CA LEU A 3 -7.01 -43.43 1.01
C LEU A 3 -8.37 -43.43 0.29
N ASN A 4 -8.57 -44.30 -0.71
CA ASN A 4 -9.83 -44.37 -1.45
C ASN A 4 -11.03 -44.73 -0.55
N ALA A 5 -10.84 -45.56 0.48
CA ALA A 5 -11.91 -45.93 1.40
C ALA A 5 -12.36 -44.73 2.27
N ALA A 6 -11.40 -43.93 2.76
CA ALA A 6 -11.68 -42.75 3.59
C ALA A 6 -12.44 -41.65 2.83
N TRP A 7 -12.26 -41.57 1.51
CA TRP A 7 -12.90 -40.56 0.65
C TRP A 7 -14.23 -41.03 0.04
N SER A 8 -14.68 -42.26 0.30
CA SER A 8 -15.84 -42.86 -0.38
C SER A 8 -17.13 -42.04 -0.25
N GLY A 9 -17.46 -41.56 0.96
CA GLY A 9 -18.64 -40.71 1.17
C GLY A 9 -18.57 -39.35 0.46
N VAL A 10 -17.38 -38.72 0.41
CA VAL A 10 -17.17 -37.47 -0.32
C VAL A 10 -17.25 -37.71 -1.84
N GLN A 11 -16.77 -38.85 -2.32
CA GLN A 11 -16.88 -39.24 -3.73
C GLN A 11 -18.33 -39.50 -4.15
N GLU A 12 -19.12 -40.15 -3.29
CA GLU A 12 -20.55 -40.35 -3.52
C GLU A 12 -21.28 -39.00 -3.62
N GLN A 13 -20.98 -38.04 -2.73
CA GLN A 13 -21.51 -36.68 -2.82
C GLN A 13 -21.07 -35.96 -4.11
N LEU A 14 -19.81 -36.05 -4.52
CA LEU A 14 -19.36 -35.47 -5.79
C LEU A 14 -20.08 -36.08 -7.01
N GLN A 15 -20.40 -37.38 -6.97
CA GLN A 15 -21.18 -38.05 -8.02
C GLN A 15 -22.63 -37.56 -8.07
N THR A 16 -23.24 -37.17 -6.94
CA THR A 16 -24.58 -36.56 -6.96
C THR A 16 -24.53 -35.12 -7.49
N TYR A 17 -23.43 -34.40 -7.31
CA TYR A 17 -23.25 -33.04 -7.84
C TYR A 17 -22.91 -33.01 -9.33
N GLU A 18 -22.22 -34.02 -9.88
CA GLU A 18 -21.83 -34.06 -11.30
C GLU A 18 -23.02 -33.78 -12.25
N PRO A 19 -24.16 -34.50 -12.20
CA PRO A 19 -25.26 -34.26 -13.12
C PRO A 19 -25.86 -32.85 -12.97
N LEU A 20 -25.84 -32.28 -11.76
CA LEU A 20 -26.31 -30.91 -11.50
C LEU A 20 -25.39 -29.87 -12.13
N ILE A 21 -24.08 -29.98 -11.91
CA ILE A 21 -23.07 -29.10 -12.50
C ILE A 21 -23.05 -29.26 -14.02
N ARG A 22 -23.14 -30.48 -14.54
CA ARG A 22 -23.22 -30.77 -15.98
C ARG A 22 -24.43 -30.08 -16.61
N ARG A 23 -25.61 -30.21 -16.01
CA ARG A 23 -26.83 -29.54 -16.48
C ARG A 23 -26.68 -28.03 -16.44
N PHE A 24 -26.09 -27.48 -15.37
CA PHE A 24 -25.81 -26.04 -15.25
C PHE A 24 -24.84 -25.54 -16.32
N LEU A 25 -23.79 -26.30 -16.63
CA LEU A 25 -22.82 -25.95 -17.68
C LEU A 25 -23.43 -25.99 -19.08
N GLN A 26 -24.29 -26.97 -19.37
CA GLN A 26 -24.95 -27.13 -20.67
C GLN A 26 -26.15 -26.18 -20.87
N GLY A 27 -26.85 -25.84 -19.79
CA GLY A 27 -28.01 -24.96 -19.84
C GLY A 27 -27.63 -23.49 -19.97
N ASP A 28 -28.59 -22.68 -20.39
CA ASP A 28 -28.52 -21.25 -20.17
C ASP A 28 -28.51 -20.97 -18.67
N ILE A 29 -27.91 -19.86 -18.27
CA ILE A 29 -27.94 -19.41 -16.88
C ILE A 29 -29.37 -18.89 -16.64
N ILE A 30 -30.28 -19.79 -16.24
CA ILE A 30 -31.65 -19.43 -15.90
C ILE A 30 -31.65 -18.91 -14.46
N HIS A 31 -31.29 -17.65 -14.28
CA HIS A 31 -31.62 -16.95 -13.05
C HIS A 31 -33.03 -16.36 -13.18
N PRO A 32 -33.84 -16.39 -12.11
CA PRO A 32 -35.12 -15.71 -12.13
C PRO A 32 -34.89 -14.23 -12.44
N GLU A 33 -35.47 -13.75 -13.55
CA GLU A 33 -35.45 -12.34 -13.89
C GLU A 33 -36.32 -11.58 -12.88
N TRP A 34 -35.81 -10.47 -12.37
CA TRP A 34 -36.59 -9.55 -11.56
C TRP A 34 -37.59 -8.84 -12.46
N VAL A 35 -38.86 -8.90 -12.09
CA VAL A 35 -39.95 -8.20 -12.77
C VAL A 35 -40.34 -7.03 -11.87
N PRO A 36 -40.33 -5.77 -12.36
CA PRO A 36 -40.75 -4.64 -11.55
C PRO A 36 -42.19 -4.83 -11.06
N PRO A 37 -42.51 -4.53 -9.78
CA PRO A 37 -43.87 -4.61 -9.30
C PRO A 37 -44.79 -3.66 -10.09
N HIS A 38 -46.00 -4.15 -10.41
CA HIS A 38 -46.96 -3.48 -11.29
C HIS A 38 -47.54 -2.16 -10.74
N ASP A 39 -47.35 -1.86 -9.45
CA ASP A 39 -47.99 -0.73 -8.78
C ASP A 39 -47.51 0.66 -9.27
N TYR A 40 -46.39 0.72 -10.00
CA TYR A 40 -45.92 1.96 -10.65
C TYR A 40 -46.73 2.38 -11.89
N ASP A 41 -47.65 1.53 -12.37
CA ASP A 41 -48.44 1.80 -13.59
C ASP A 41 -49.50 2.91 -13.40
N SER A 42 -49.73 3.39 -12.17
CA SER A 42 -50.71 4.45 -11.88
C SER A 42 -50.15 5.88 -11.93
N GLU A 43 -48.82 6.07 -11.96
CA GLU A 43 -48.19 7.39 -12.03
C GLU A 43 -47.73 7.74 -13.47
N ALA A 44 -48.45 8.68 -14.10
CA ALA A 44 -48.25 9.17 -15.47
C ALA A 44 -46.82 9.65 -15.88
N PRO A 45 -45.85 10.01 -15.01
CA PRO A 45 -44.53 10.48 -15.47
C PRO A 45 -43.56 9.40 -15.98
N TRP A 46 -43.79 8.11 -15.70
CA TRP A 46 -42.76 7.06 -15.86
C TRP A 46 -42.90 6.17 -17.11
N SER A 47 -43.80 6.48 -18.06
CA SER A 47 -44.05 5.61 -19.24
C SER A 47 -42.82 5.35 -20.12
N ASN A 48 -41.88 6.31 -20.21
CA ASN A 48 -40.58 6.12 -20.89
C ASN A 48 -39.51 5.43 -20.01
N SER A 49 -39.72 5.40 -18.69
CA SER A 49 -38.80 4.82 -17.72
C SER A 49 -39.03 3.32 -17.52
N LYS A 50 -40.26 2.84 -17.66
CA LYS A 50 -40.57 1.38 -17.63
C LYS A 50 -39.78 0.62 -18.69
N ALA A 51 -39.74 1.13 -19.92
CA ALA A 51 -38.90 0.57 -20.98
C ALA A 51 -37.38 0.66 -20.68
N ARG A 52 -36.93 1.56 -19.80
CA ARG A 52 -35.52 1.64 -19.36
C ARG A 52 -35.20 0.67 -18.23
N VAL A 53 -36.19 0.31 -17.41
CA VAL A 53 -36.07 -0.66 -16.31
C VAL A 53 -36.30 -2.09 -16.79
N ASP A 54 -37.18 -2.30 -17.78
CA ASP A 54 -37.47 -3.62 -18.37
C ASP A 54 -36.38 -4.09 -19.35
N ARG A 55 -35.59 -3.17 -19.91
CA ARG A 55 -34.47 -3.48 -20.82
C ARG A 55 -33.34 -4.26 -20.16
N PRO A 56 -32.81 -3.83 -19.00
CA PRO A 56 -31.84 -4.62 -18.27
C PRO A 56 -32.56 -5.81 -17.65
N ARG A 57 -32.37 -7.01 -18.21
CA ARG A 57 -32.81 -8.28 -17.61
C ARG A 57 -32.07 -8.48 -16.28
N MET A 58 -32.55 -7.83 -15.23
CA MET A 58 -31.96 -7.88 -13.89
C MET A 58 -32.33 -9.20 -13.24
N LEU A 59 -31.45 -9.74 -12.41
CA LEU A 59 -31.74 -10.97 -11.68
C LEU A 59 -32.55 -10.65 -10.41
N LYS A 60 -33.36 -11.59 -9.93
CA LYS A 60 -34.12 -11.44 -8.70
C LYS A 60 -33.25 -11.74 -7.48
N PHE A 61 -33.31 -10.85 -6.49
CA PHE A 61 -32.59 -10.99 -5.23
C PHE A 61 -33.31 -11.96 -4.28
N GLY A 62 -33.07 -13.26 -4.45
CA GLY A 62 -33.71 -14.29 -3.63
C GLY A 62 -35.24 -14.24 -3.70
N GLU A 63 -35.92 -14.41 -2.57
CA GLU A 63 -37.39 -14.28 -2.52
C GLU A 63 -37.87 -12.82 -2.54
N GLN A 64 -36.98 -11.87 -2.24
CA GLN A 64 -37.32 -10.46 -2.20
C GLN A 64 -37.65 -9.95 -3.61
N ASP A 65 -38.66 -9.08 -3.71
CA ASP A 65 -39.03 -8.43 -4.96
C ASP A 65 -38.10 -7.25 -5.27
N ARG A 66 -36.79 -7.53 -5.35
CA ARG A 66 -35.74 -6.54 -5.61
C ARG A 66 -34.79 -7.03 -6.70
N PRO A 67 -34.26 -6.13 -7.54
CA PRO A 67 -33.25 -6.48 -8.51
C PRO A 67 -31.90 -6.70 -7.81
N ASP A 68 -31.18 -7.74 -8.25
CA ASP A 68 -29.83 -8.06 -7.82
C ASP A 68 -28.82 -7.19 -8.60
N MET A 69 -28.57 -6.00 -8.06
CA MET A 69 -27.65 -5.04 -8.66
C MET A 69 -26.19 -5.50 -8.64
N LEU A 70 -25.82 -6.44 -7.75
CA LEU A 70 -24.45 -6.95 -7.67
C LEU A 70 -24.14 -7.99 -8.74
N LEU A 71 -25.13 -8.62 -9.34
CA LEU A 71 -24.96 -9.54 -10.47
C LEU A 71 -25.35 -8.94 -11.83
N TYR A 72 -25.97 -7.76 -11.85
CA TYR A 72 -26.35 -7.09 -13.10
C TYR A 72 -25.13 -6.85 -14.01
N GLY A 73 -25.16 -7.36 -15.24
CA GLY A 73 -24.07 -7.19 -16.21
C GLY A 73 -22.71 -7.75 -15.75
N LEU A 74 -22.71 -8.80 -14.91
CA LEU A 74 -21.50 -9.41 -14.36
C LEU A 74 -20.49 -9.79 -15.46
N GLY A 75 -19.24 -9.32 -15.30
CA GLY A 75 -18.16 -9.54 -16.26
C GLY A 75 -18.21 -8.63 -17.48
N SER A 76 -19.20 -7.75 -17.56
CA SER A 76 -19.41 -6.76 -18.63
C SER A 76 -19.52 -5.34 -18.06
N LEU A 77 -18.94 -5.09 -16.89
CA LEU A 77 -19.04 -3.76 -16.24
C LEU A 77 -18.37 -2.66 -17.07
N ASP A 78 -17.47 -3.02 -17.98
CA ASP A 78 -16.89 -2.12 -18.99
C ASP A 78 -17.93 -1.50 -19.94
N GLN A 79 -19.10 -2.14 -20.12
CA GLN A 79 -20.21 -1.56 -20.87
C GLN A 79 -20.88 -0.40 -20.13
N VAL A 80 -20.81 -0.41 -18.80
CA VAL A 80 -21.37 0.62 -17.92
C VAL A 80 -20.33 1.68 -17.57
N ASP A 81 -19.07 1.27 -17.42
CA ASP A 81 -17.93 2.09 -17.05
C ASP A 81 -16.74 1.75 -17.96
N ILE A 82 -16.56 2.51 -19.03
CA ILE A 82 -15.55 2.26 -20.08
C ILE A 82 -14.12 2.19 -19.51
N GLN A 83 -13.84 2.89 -18.40
CA GLN A 83 -12.54 2.90 -17.75
C GLN A 83 -12.34 1.71 -16.79
N PHE A 84 -13.38 0.93 -16.51
CA PHE A 84 -13.31 -0.19 -15.57
C PHE A 84 -12.30 -1.25 -16.01
N ALA A 85 -12.26 -1.59 -17.30
CA ALA A 85 -11.31 -2.58 -17.79
C ALA A 85 -9.85 -2.13 -17.57
N GLU A 86 -9.55 -0.85 -17.78
CA GLU A 86 -8.22 -0.29 -17.52
C GLU A 86 -7.89 -0.33 -16.02
N ARG A 87 -8.80 0.11 -15.14
CA ARG A 87 -8.57 0.07 -13.68
C ARG A 87 -8.41 -1.36 -13.16
N LEU A 88 -9.18 -2.31 -13.69
CA LEU A 88 -9.07 -3.71 -13.31
C LEU A 88 -7.78 -4.34 -13.87
N ASN A 89 -7.39 -4.02 -15.10
CA ASN A 89 -6.13 -4.47 -15.67
C ASN A 89 -4.95 -3.88 -14.91
N LEU A 90 -4.99 -2.60 -14.56
CA LEU A 90 -4.02 -1.94 -13.68
C LEU A 90 -3.97 -2.66 -12.33
N PHE A 91 -5.13 -2.97 -11.75
CA PHE A 91 -5.20 -3.76 -10.52
C PHE A 91 -4.59 -5.15 -10.69
N MET A 92 -4.68 -5.77 -11.87
CA MET A 92 -4.14 -7.11 -12.17
C MET A 92 -2.63 -7.12 -12.55
N SER A 93 -2.14 -6.12 -13.29
CA SER A 93 -0.88 -6.13 -14.05
C SER A 93 0.40 -5.85 -13.26
N HIS A 94 0.31 -5.45 -11.99
CA HIS A 94 1.47 -4.94 -11.23
C HIS A 94 2.44 -6.02 -10.68
N ASP A 95 2.55 -7.21 -11.29
CA ASP A 95 3.34 -8.33 -10.72
C ASP A 95 4.28 -9.07 -11.70
N GLU A 96 4.59 -8.53 -12.88
CA GLU A 96 5.51 -9.24 -13.80
C GLU A 96 6.96 -9.35 -13.30
N HIS A 97 7.36 -8.60 -12.27
CA HIS A 97 8.72 -8.67 -11.70
C HIS A 97 8.89 -9.60 -10.48
N THR A 98 7.81 -10.17 -9.95
CA THR A 98 7.85 -11.12 -8.81
C THR A 98 7.74 -12.59 -9.27
N HIS A 99 7.92 -12.86 -10.56
CA HIS A 99 7.89 -14.20 -11.16
C HIS A 99 9.25 -14.95 -11.08
N VAL A 100 10.00 -14.78 -9.98
CA VAL A 100 11.14 -15.65 -9.68
C VAL A 100 10.60 -16.96 -9.09
N ILE A 101 10.55 -17.99 -9.93
CA ILE A 101 10.57 -19.43 -9.63
C ILE A 101 10.32 -19.79 -8.15
N PHE A 102 9.05 -19.92 -7.75
CA PHE A 102 8.68 -20.60 -6.50
C PHE A 102 7.92 -21.88 -6.83
N THR A 103 8.61 -23.01 -6.70
CA THR A 103 8.17 -24.34 -7.13
C THR A 103 7.15 -25.01 -6.20
N ASN A 104 6.66 -24.33 -5.15
CA ASN A 104 5.72 -24.88 -4.17
C ASN A 104 4.46 -24.03 -4.07
N LEU A 105 3.32 -24.61 -4.41
CA LEU A 105 2.02 -23.92 -4.41
C LEU A 105 1.53 -23.52 -3.01
N LEU A 106 2.10 -24.10 -1.94
CA LEU A 106 1.91 -23.59 -0.57
C LEU A 106 2.41 -22.13 -0.44
N THR A 107 3.44 -21.75 -1.21
CA THR A 107 3.96 -20.39 -1.31
C THR A 107 3.07 -19.51 -2.20
N VAL A 108 2.39 -20.09 -3.20
CA VAL A 108 1.40 -19.37 -4.05
C VAL A 108 0.14 -19.01 -3.26
N LEU A 109 -0.32 -19.90 -2.36
CA LEU A 109 -1.37 -19.58 -1.38
C LEU A 109 -0.95 -18.46 -0.40
N ILE A 110 0.36 -18.18 -0.28
CA ILE A 110 0.92 -17.15 0.61
C ILE A 110 1.35 -15.87 -0.15
N SER A 111 1.56 -15.92 -1.47
CA SER A 111 2.28 -14.88 -2.25
C SER A 111 1.46 -14.12 -3.30
N VAL A 112 0.17 -13.88 -3.07
CA VAL A 112 -0.50 -12.72 -3.68
C VAL A 112 -1.39 -12.05 -2.64
N ARG A 113 -0.91 -10.95 -2.05
CA ARG A 113 -1.57 -10.22 -0.96
C ARG A 113 -2.15 -8.90 -1.49
N ARG A 114 -3.36 -8.94 -2.06
CA ARG A 114 -4.09 -7.72 -2.43
C ARG A 114 -5.29 -7.55 -1.50
N VAL A 115 -5.26 -6.49 -0.70
CA VAL A 115 -6.35 -6.14 0.22
C VAL A 115 -7.15 -4.98 -0.36
N ILE A 116 -8.44 -5.19 -0.61
CA ILE A 116 -9.35 -4.13 -1.06
C ILE A 116 -10.03 -3.51 0.16
N LEU A 117 -9.46 -2.41 0.67
CA LEU A 117 -10.02 -1.63 1.78
C LEU A 117 -10.80 -0.43 1.23
N ASN A 118 -12.10 -0.35 1.53
CA ASN A 118 -12.95 0.78 1.16
C ASN A 118 -14.19 0.87 2.06
N THR A 119 -14.85 2.03 2.10
CA THR A 119 -16.08 2.25 2.87
C THR A 119 -17.21 1.31 2.40
N SER A 120 -18.19 1.04 3.26
CA SER A 120 -19.36 0.24 2.85
C SER A 120 -20.09 0.89 1.67
N GLY A 121 -20.65 0.08 0.77
CA GLY A 121 -21.40 0.57 -0.39
C GLY A 121 -20.57 1.07 -1.58
N THR A 122 -19.24 1.09 -1.53
CA THR A 122 -18.39 1.57 -2.64
C THR A 122 -18.11 0.55 -3.74
N GLY A 123 -18.86 -0.56 -3.78
CA GLY A 123 -18.71 -1.58 -4.82
C GLY A 123 -17.51 -2.53 -4.66
N LYS A 124 -16.97 -2.73 -3.44
CA LYS A 124 -15.88 -3.70 -3.18
C LYS A 124 -16.23 -5.11 -3.63
N THR A 125 -17.33 -5.64 -3.12
CA THR A 125 -17.87 -6.96 -3.48
C THR A 125 -18.09 -7.06 -4.99
N ARG A 126 -18.65 -6.02 -5.61
CA ARG A 126 -18.81 -5.98 -7.07
C ARG A 126 -17.48 -6.04 -7.80
N MET A 127 -16.46 -5.31 -7.36
CA MET A 127 -15.11 -5.37 -7.94
C MET A 127 -14.50 -6.77 -7.82
N VAL A 128 -14.69 -7.44 -6.68
CA VAL A 128 -14.26 -8.83 -6.49
C VAL A 128 -14.98 -9.78 -7.46
N PHE A 129 -16.29 -9.61 -7.65
CA PHE A 129 -17.05 -10.42 -8.61
C PHE A 129 -16.59 -10.19 -10.04
N GLU A 130 -16.36 -8.94 -10.44
CA GLU A 130 -15.82 -8.62 -11.75
C GLU A 130 -14.43 -9.24 -11.97
N LEU A 131 -13.55 -9.16 -10.97
CA LEU A 131 -12.24 -9.79 -11.00
C LEU A 131 -12.35 -11.31 -11.21
N LEU A 132 -13.18 -11.98 -10.42
CA LEU A 132 -13.38 -13.43 -10.49
C LEU A 132 -14.18 -13.89 -11.71
N SER A 133 -14.92 -12.99 -12.37
CA SER A 133 -15.53 -13.28 -13.66
C SER A 133 -14.51 -13.33 -14.81
N ARG A 134 -13.34 -12.68 -14.62
CA ARG A 134 -12.24 -12.60 -15.59
C ARG A 134 -11.04 -13.46 -15.22
N ALA A 135 -10.99 -14.05 -14.05
CA ALA A 135 -9.90 -14.91 -13.62
C ALA A 135 -10.43 -16.08 -12.80
N TRP A 136 -9.80 -17.23 -12.94
CA TRP A 136 -10.16 -18.40 -12.15
C TRP A 136 -9.75 -18.19 -10.69
N GLY A 137 -10.73 -18.24 -9.79
CA GLY A 137 -10.46 -18.05 -8.38
C GLY A 137 -11.53 -18.59 -7.45
N LEU A 138 -11.19 -18.63 -6.17
CA LEU A 138 -12.10 -19.03 -5.08
C LEU A 138 -12.64 -17.79 -4.38
N TYR A 139 -13.95 -17.71 -4.19
CA TYR A 139 -14.63 -16.63 -3.48
C TYR A 139 -15.12 -17.08 -2.12
N PHE A 140 -14.50 -16.63 -1.04
CA PHE A 140 -14.95 -16.85 0.32
C PHE A 140 -15.65 -15.60 0.84
N THR A 141 -16.70 -15.77 1.63
CA THR A 141 -17.27 -14.69 2.44
C THR A 141 -17.19 -15.08 3.91
N CYS A 142 -16.85 -14.13 4.78
CA CYS A 142 -16.89 -14.35 6.22
C CYS A 142 -18.31 -14.22 6.80
N SER A 143 -19.27 -13.73 6.00
CA SER A 143 -20.66 -13.55 6.41
C SER A 143 -21.58 -13.72 5.22
N SER A 144 -22.57 -14.60 5.34
CA SER A 144 -23.75 -14.62 4.47
C SER A 144 -24.95 -14.30 5.34
N ASP A 145 -25.68 -13.25 4.99
CA ASP A 145 -26.94 -12.91 5.64
C ASP A 145 -28.04 -12.71 4.58
N GLN A 146 -29.28 -12.50 5.01
CA GLN A 146 -30.39 -12.30 4.08
C GLN A 146 -30.26 -11.02 3.22
N GLN A 147 -29.36 -10.10 3.59
CA GLN A 147 -29.10 -8.85 2.87
C GLN A 147 -27.87 -8.95 1.95
N SER A 148 -27.03 -9.96 2.14
CA SER A 148 -25.87 -10.33 1.33
C SER A 148 -25.83 -11.86 1.18
N PRO A 149 -26.74 -12.45 0.39
CA PRO A 149 -26.88 -13.90 0.21
C PRO A 149 -25.82 -14.46 -0.74
N TYR A 150 -24.66 -13.80 -0.85
CA TYR A 150 -23.63 -14.15 -1.81
C TYR A 150 -22.52 -14.95 -1.15
N GLY A 151 -22.23 -16.10 -1.74
CA GLY A 151 -21.17 -16.96 -1.26
C GLY A 151 -21.72 -18.10 -0.42
N SER A 152 -20.94 -19.18 -0.35
CA SER A 152 -21.20 -20.26 0.58
C SER A 152 -21.11 -19.81 2.04
N ALA A 153 -21.91 -20.44 2.90
CA ALA A 153 -21.85 -20.29 4.36
C ALA A 153 -20.68 -21.05 5.00
N ASP A 154 -19.91 -21.82 4.22
CA ASP A 154 -18.86 -22.73 4.68
C ASP A 154 -17.83 -22.06 5.63
N LEU A 155 -17.28 -20.91 5.25
CA LEU A 155 -16.32 -20.17 6.05
C LEU A 155 -16.99 -19.49 7.26
N GLY A 156 -18.15 -18.87 7.07
CA GLY A 156 -18.91 -18.21 8.13
C GLY A 156 -19.31 -19.18 9.25
N TYR A 157 -19.71 -20.40 8.89
CA TYR A 157 -20.05 -21.47 9.84
C TYR A 157 -18.82 -21.87 10.68
N ILE A 158 -17.66 -22.01 10.05
CA ILE A 158 -16.41 -22.32 10.75
C ILE A 158 -16.01 -21.22 11.73
N LEU A 159 -16.07 -19.96 11.31
CA LEU A 159 -15.78 -18.82 12.18
C LEU A 159 -16.70 -18.83 13.41
N THR A 160 -18.00 -19.04 13.20
CA THR A 160 -18.97 -19.13 14.30
C THR A 160 -18.66 -20.31 15.24
N TYR A 161 -18.32 -21.48 14.69
CA TYR A 161 -18.03 -22.67 15.50
C TYR A 161 -16.72 -22.53 16.31
N MET A 162 -15.73 -21.81 15.79
CA MET A 162 -14.49 -21.55 16.52
C MET A 162 -14.69 -20.67 17.76
N GLU A 163 -15.72 -19.82 17.80
CA GLU A 163 -16.06 -18.94 18.95
C GLU A 163 -16.40 -19.74 20.23
N GLY A 164 -17.00 -20.93 20.08
CA GLY A 164 -17.39 -21.78 21.20
C GLY A 164 -16.25 -22.53 21.90
N THR A 165 -15.05 -22.55 21.29
CA THR A 165 -13.88 -23.16 21.94
C THR A 165 -13.21 -22.11 22.83
N GLN A 166 -12.94 -22.41 24.10
CA GLN A 166 -12.26 -21.47 25.01
C GLN A 166 -10.85 -21.17 24.49
N LEU A 167 -10.71 -20.15 23.65
CA LEU A 167 -9.47 -19.84 22.95
C LEU A 167 -8.39 -19.25 23.89
N CYS A 168 -8.71 -18.86 25.13
CA CYS A 168 -7.74 -18.28 26.07
C CYS A 168 -8.00 -18.66 27.55
N GLY A 169 -7.07 -19.41 28.15
CA GLY A 169 -6.93 -19.57 29.62
C GLY A 169 -6.02 -18.48 30.23
N HIS A 170 -5.54 -18.64 31.46
CA HIS A 170 -4.71 -17.63 32.16
C HIS A 170 -3.30 -17.45 31.54
N PRO A 171 -2.71 -16.23 31.41
CA PRO A 171 -1.49 -15.87 30.66
C PRO A 171 -0.26 -16.80 30.73
N SER A 172 -0.11 -17.58 31.79
CA SER A 172 1.08 -18.40 32.05
C SER A 172 1.12 -19.75 31.32
N THR A 173 0.08 -20.14 30.57
CA THR A 173 -0.01 -21.45 29.90
C THR A 173 -0.39 -21.40 28.41
N TRP A 174 -0.14 -20.30 27.69
CA TRP A 174 -0.78 -20.01 26.39
C TRP A 174 -0.20 -20.73 25.18
N GLN A 175 1.04 -21.21 25.25
CA GLN A 175 1.71 -21.81 24.09
C GLN A 175 0.98 -23.04 23.55
N GLN A 176 0.51 -23.92 24.44
CA GLN A 176 -0.19 -25.14 24.04
C GLN A 176 -1.62 -24.86 23.55
N PRO A 177 -2.46 -24.04 24.23
CA PRO A 177 -3.74 -23.57 23.69
C PRO A 177 -3.59 -22.86 22.34
N LEU A 178 -2.60 -21.98 22.19
CA LEU A 178 -2.37 -21.27 20.93
C LEU A 178 -2.01 -22.23 19.79
N ALA A 179 -1.07 -23.15 20.03
CA ALA A 179 -0.71 -24.18 19.04
C ALA A 179 -1.93 -25.05 18.66
N ASN A 180 -2.75 -25.44 19.64
CA ASN A 180 -3.99 -26.17 19.40
C ASN A 180 -5.00 -25.34 18.58
N ASN A 181 -5.12 -24.04 18.85
CA ASN A 181 -6.02 -23.15 18.14
C ASN A 181 -5.57 -22.94 16.69
N ILE A 182 -4.27 -22.74 16.47
CA ILE A 182 -3.67 -22.67 15.13
C ILE A 182 -3.94 -23.97 14.37
N GLN A 183 -3.73 -25.12 15.01
CA GLN A 183 -3.99 -26.42 14.40
C GLN A 183 -5.48 -26.59 14.05
N ARG A 184 -6.40 -26.21 14.95
CA ARG A 184 -7.85 -26.26 14.69
C ARG A 184 -8.27 -25.33 13.56
N ALA A 185 -7.79 -24.09 13.56
CA ALA A 185 -8.07 -23.13 12.50
C ALA A 185 -7.52 -23.62 11.15
N ARG A 186 -6.30 -24.16 11.12
CA ARG A 186 -5.70 -24.76 9.93
C ARG A 186 -6.50 -25.94 9.43
N GLN A 187 -6.90 -26.86 10.30
CA GLN A 187 -7.75 -28.00 9.94
C GLN A 187 -9.09 -27.52 9.37
N ALA A 188 -9.73 -26.56 10.03
CA ALA A 188 -11.01 -26.03 9.60
C ALA A 188 -10.91 -25.37 8.21
N LEU A 189 -9.92 -24.50 7.99
CA LEU A 189 -9.67 -23.86 6.69
C LEU A 189 -9.30 -24.88 5.61
N ASN A 190 -8.47 -25.87 5.93
CA ASN A 190 -8.12 -26.95 5.00
C ASN A 190 -9.38 -27.70 4.53
N ASN A 191 -10.36 -27.92 5.41
CA ASN A 191 -11.62 -28.57 5.02
C ASN A 191 -12.41 -27.73 4.00
N VAL A 192 -12.51 -26.42 4.21
CA VAL A 192 -13.20 -25.51 3.26
C VAL A 192 -12.49 -25.48 1.92
N ILE A 193 -11.17 -25.23 1.96
CA ILE A 193 -10.36 -25.12 0.74
C ILE A 193 -10.42 -26.43 -0.04
N THR A 194 -10.27 -27.56 0.65
CA THR A 194 -10.32 -28.88 -0.01
C THR A 194 -11.68 -29.16 -0.62
N ALA A 195 -12.78 -28.85 0.08
CA ALA A 195 -14.13 -29.01 -0.48
C ALA A 195 -14.28 -28.20 -1.78
N ARG A 196 -13.90 -26.91 -1.76
CA ARG A 196 -13.96 -26.05 -2.95
C ARG A 196 -13.06 -26.52 -4.08
N LEU A 197 -11.86 -27.00 -3.77
CA LEU A 197 -10.94 -27.54 -4.77
C LEU A 197 -11.48 -28.82 -5.42
N LEU A 198 -12.15 -29.70 -4.67
CA LEU A 198 -12.78 -30.91 -5.21
C LEU A 198 -13.95 -30.57 -6.15
N ILE A 199 -14.78 -29.60 -5.76
CA ILE A 199 -15.87 -29.12 -6.63
C ILE A 199 -15.31 -28.42 -7.87
N PHE A 200 -14.22 -27.67 -7.71
CA PHE A 200 -13.54 -27.03 -8.83
C PHE A 200 -12.92 -28.04 -9.79
N GLU A 201 -12.27 -29.09 -9.29
CA GLU A 201 -11.74 -30.22 -10.07
C GLU A 201 -12.86 -30.82 -10.94
N LEU A 202 -13.99 -31.18 -10.31
CA LEU A 202 -15.18 -31.70 -11.00
C LEU A 202 -15.74 -30.71 -12.04
N PHE A 203 -15.91 -29.44 -11.66
CA PHE A 203 -16.41 -28.39 -12.54
C PHE A 203 -15.51 -28.20 -13.76
N TYR A 204 -14.20 -28.11 -13.54
CA TYR A 204 -13.21 -27.87 -14.58
C TYR A 204 -13.12 -29.05 -15.55
N ASP A 205 -13.14 -30.28 -15.06
CA ASP A 205 -13.18 -31.48 -15.90
C ASP A 205 -14.42 -31.49 -16.81
N LEU A 206 -15.58 -31.10 -16.28
CA LEU A 206 -16.80 -30.97 -17.07
C LEU A 206 -16.72 -29.83 -18.09
N VAL A 207 -16.09 -28.70 -17.77
CA VAL A 207 -15.82 -27.60 -18.72
C VAL A 207 -14.99 -28.10 -19.90
N GLN A 208 -13.91 -28.86 -19.62
CA GLN A 208 -13.06 -29.44 -20.66
C GLN A 208 -13.83 -30.47 -21.51
N LEU A 209 -14.58 -31.36 -20.85
CA LEU A 209 -15.37 -32.40 -21.51
C LEU A 209 -16.45 -31.81 -22.43
N LEU A 210 -17.15 -30.79 -21.96
CA LEU A 210 -18.26 -30.13 -22.68
C LEU A 210 -17.78 -29.02 -23.62
N ARG A 211 -16.47 -28.68 -23.60
CA ARG A 211 -15.85 -27.62 -24.39
C ARG A 211 -16.53 -26.26 -24.20
N ILE A 212 -16.84 -25.92 -22.95
CA ILE A 212 -17.42 -24.62 -22.61
C ILE A 212 -16.37 -23.53 -22.83
N GLU A 213 -16.76 -22.42 -23.45
CA GLU A 213 -15.88 -21.26 -23.63
C GLU A 213 -15.34 -20.77 -22.27
N GLU A 214 -14.04 -20.48 -22.18
CA GLU A 214 -13.38 -20.18 -20.91
C GLU A 214 -13.97 -18.96 -20.18
N GLN A 215 -14.36 -17.91 -20.90
CA GLN A 215 -14.99 -16.74 -20.29
C GLN A 215 -16.36 -17.08 -19.68
N VAL A 216 -17.19 -17.82 -20.41
CA VAL A 216 -18.48 -18.33 -19.92
C VAL A 216 -18.26 -19.26 -18.73
N ALA A 217 -17.25 -20.13 -18.79
CA ALA A 217 -16.92 -21.06 -17.73
C ALA A 217 -16.51 -20.35 -16.43
N ARG A 218 -15.69 -19.29 -16.51
CA ARG A 218 -15.32 -18.45 -15.35
C ARG A 218 -16.53 -17.77 -14.72
N GLN A 219 -17.41 -17.20 -15.53
CA GLN A 219 -18.66 -16.59 -15.05
C GLN A 219 -19.56 -17.63 -14.36
N LYS A 220 -19.73 -18.80 -14.97
CA LYS A 220 -20.51 -19.90 -14.38
C LYS A 220 -19.88 -20.40 -13.08
N TRP A 221 -18.56 -20.48 -13.01
CA TRP A 221 -17.84 -20.86 -11.79
C TRP A 221 -18.06 -19.85 -10.66
N LEU A 222 -17.97 -18.56 -10.96
CA LEU A 222 -18.28 -17.51 -9.99
C LEU A 222 -19.73 -17.63 -9.52
N LEU A 223 -20.70 -17.71 -10.42
CA LEU A 223 -22.11 -17.84 -10.06
C LEU A 223 -22.39 -19.07 -9.20
N LEU A 224 -21.74 -20.21 -9.49
CA LEU A 224 -21.83 -21.40 -8.67
C LEU A 224 -21.39 -21.14 -7.22
N GLN A 225 -20.30 -20.39 -7.03
CA GLN A 225 -19.82 -20.01 -5.70
C GLN A 225 -20.71 -18.98 -5.00
N LEU A 226 -21.36 -18.09 -5.76
CA LEU A 226 -22.20 -17.04 -5.19
C LEU A 226 -23.59 -17.52 -4.80
N ARG A 227 -24.23 -18.34 -5.65
CA ARG A 227 -25.65 -18.70 -5.56
C ARG A 227 -25.92 -20.16 -5.96
N SER A 228 -25.21 -21.09 -5.32
CA SER A 228 -25.43 -22.54 -5.47
C SER A 228 -26.88 -22.94 -5.23
N ASP A 229 -27.52 -22.29 -4.24
CA ASP A 229 -28.92 -22.43 -3.85
C ASP A 229 -29.88 -22.22 -5.04
N ILE A 230 -29.74 -21.08 -5.74
CA ILE A 230 -30.60 -20.76 -6.88
C ILE A 230 -30.33 -21.71 -8.04
N ILE A 231 -29.05 -21.98 -8.33
CA ILE A 231 -28.66 -22.73 -9.53
C ILE A 231 -29.21 -24.16 -9.49
N PHE A 232 -29.24 -24.77 -8.32
CA PHE A 232 -29.74 -26.13 -8.16
C PHE A 232 -31.18 -26.21 -7.68
N GLY A 233 -31.78 -25.09 -7.26
CA GLY A 233 -33.12 -25.06 -6.70
C GLY A 233 -33.22 -25.84 -5.39
N THR A 234 -32.12 -25.91 -4.65
CA THR A 234 -32.00 -26.60 -3.36
C THR A 234 -31.72 -25.55 -2.28
N SER A 235 -32.26 -25.76 -1.08
CA SER A 235 -31.86 -24.96 0.09
C SER A 235 -30.40 -25.21 0.49
N ASP A 236 -29.81 -26.28 0.00
CA ASP A 236 -28.56 -26.80 0.47
C ASP A 236 -27.39 -26.18 -0.28
N ASP A 237 -26.44 -25.66 0.48
CA ASP A 237 -25.18 -25.13 -0.01
C ASP A 237 -24.19 -26.27 -0.25
N LEU A 238 -23.98 -26.58 -1.53
CA LEU A 238 -23.10 -27.68 -1.96
C LEU A 238 -21.69 -27.61 -1.35
N PHE A 239 -21.15 -26.41 -1.11
CA PHE A 239 -19.79 -26.25 -0.60
C PHE A 239 -19.75 -26.55 0.90
N ASP A 240 -20.74 -26.06 1.65
CA ASP A 240 -20.84 -26.34 3.09
C ASP A 240 -21.16 -27.83 3.35
N GLU A 241 -22.02 -28.44 2.53
CA GLU A 241 -22.36 -29.85 2.64
C GLU A 241 -21.13 -30.74 2.36
N LEU A 242 -20.37 -30.44 1.30
CA LEU A 242 -19.16 -31.19 1.00
C LEU A 242 -18.09 -30.96 2.05
N ARG A 243 -17.93 -29.72 2.55
CA ARG A 243 -17.03 -29.40 3.68
C ARG A 243 -17.41 -30.22 4.92
N ALA A 244 -18.70 -30.41 5.21
CA ALA A 244 -19.14 -31.27 6.30
C ALA A 244 -18.69 -32.73 6.09
N GLY A 245 -18.76 -33.24 4.86
CA GLY A 245 -18.20 -34.54 4.48
C GLY A 245 -16.68 -34.62 4.69
N VAL A 246 -15.93 -33.64 4.17
CA VAL A 246 -14.47 -33.54 4.31
C VAL A 246 -14.04 -33.47 5.78
N SER A 247 -14.82 -32.80 6.64
CA SER A 247 -14.49 -32.66 8.07
C SER A 247 -14.49 -33.98 8.86
N ARG A 248 -15.05 -35.05 8.29
CA ARG A 248 -15.05 -36.40 8.88
C ARG A 248 -13.81 -37.22 8.50
N ILE A 249 -12.97 -36.70 7.60
CA ILE A 249 -11.75 -37.35 7.12
C ILE A 249 -10.58 -36.95 8.01
N ASP A 250 -9.61 -37.86 8.18
CA ASP A 250 -8.37 -37.57 8.90
C ASP A 250 -7.66 -36.33 8.32
N PRO A 251 -7.26 -35.34 9.16
CA PRO A 251 -6.68 -34.09 8.68
C PRO A 251 -5.44 -34.25 7.81
N ASN A 252 -4.61 -35.26 8.07
CA ASN A 252 -3.40 -35.49 7.27
C ASN A 252 -3.77 -36.02 5.87
N LEU A 253 -4.84 -36.80 5.77
CA LEU A 253 -5.38 -37.25 4.48
C LEU A 253 -6.01 -36.09 3.70
N VAL A 254 -6.65 -35.14 4.38
CA VAL A 254 -7.17 -33.89 3.78
C VAL A 254 -6.02 -33.05 3.21
N GLU A 255 -4.98 -32.78 4.01
CA GLU A 255 -3.81 -32.02 3.56
C GLU A 255 -3.12 -32.69 2.37
N LYS A 256 -2.89 -34.01 2.44
CA LYS A 256 -2.33 -34.79 1.33
C LYS A 256 -3.20 -34.76 0.06
N ARG A 257 -4.53 -34.81 0.21
CA ARG A 257 -5.45 -34.71 -0.95
C ARG A 257 -5.40 -33.32 -1.55
N MET A 258 -5.40 -32.27 -0.72
CA MET A 258 -5.25 -30.88 -1.17
C MET A 258 -3.94 -30.70 -1.95
N GLU A 259 -2.80 -31.15 -1.42
CA GLU A 259 -1.51 -31.15 -2.11
C GLU A 259 -1.55 -31.92 -3.43
N THR A 260 -2.23 -33.08 -3.46
CA THR A 260 -2.40 -33.88 -4.67
C THR A 260 -3.21 -33.13 -5.73
N ILE A 261 -4.34 -32.52 -5.35
CA ILE A 261 -5.17 -31.75 -6.28
C ILE A 261 -4.35 -30.61 -6.88
N ILE A 262 -3.69 -29.86 -6.01
CA ILE A 262 -2.84 -28.72 -6.33
C ILE A 262 -1.66 -29.09 -7.26
N SER A 263 -0.99 -30.21 -7.01
CA SER A 263 0.21 -30.61 -7.76
C SER A 263 -0.12 -31.34 -9.07
N THR A 264 -1.24 -32.06 -9.10
CA THR A 264 -1.62 -32.92 -10.24
C THR A 264 -2.41 -32.14 -11.27
N HIS A 265 -3.23 -31.18 -10.84
CA HIS A 265 -4.14 -30.48 -11.74
C HIS A 265 -3.54 -29.19 -12.26
N LYS A 266 -3.56 -29.06 -13.59
CA LYS A 266 -3.16 -27.86 -14.32
C LYS A 266 -4.31 -26.87 -14.48
N PHE A 267 -5.23 -26.80 -13.51
CA PHE A 267 -6.27 -25.78 -13.60
C PHE A 267 -5.67 -24.41 -13.25
N PRO A 268 -6.06 -23.34 -13.96
CA PRO A 268 -5.42 -22.02 -13.88
C PRO A 268 -5.89 -21.18 -12.68
N LEU A 269 -6.10 -21.79 -11.51
CA LEU A 269 -6.57 -21.08 -10.31
C LEU A 269 -5.51 -20.06 -9.87
N SER A 270 -5.85 -18.78 -9.90
CA SER A 270 -4.91 -17.68 -9.66
C SER A 270 -5.33 -16.72 -8.56
N ILE A 271 -6.60 -16.74 -8.13
CA ILE A 271 -7.14 -15.78 -7.17
C ILE A 271 -7.83 -16.50 -6.01
N ILE A 272 -7.57 -16.02 -4.80
CA ILE A 272 -8.40 -16.27 -3.62
C ILE A 272 -8.92 -14.91 -3.16
N ALA A 273 -10.23 -14.76 -3.15
CA ALA A 273 -10.90 -13.59 -2.62
C ALA A 273 -11.58 -13.94 -1.29
N ILE A 274 -11.37 -13.12 -0.28
CA ILE A 274 -12.07 -13.21 1.00
C ILE A 274 -12.82 -11.90 1.19
N ASP A 275 -14.14 -11.95 1.13
CA ASP A 275 -15.02 -10.81 1.36
C ASP A 275 -15.50 -10.76 2.82
N GLU A 276 -15.93 -9.57 3.25
CA GLU A 276 -16.42 -9.30 4.59
C GLU A 276 -15.42 -9.69 5.70
N GLY A 277 -14.12 -9.59 5.44
CA GLY A 277 -13.07 -9.90 6.43
C GLY A 277 -13.19 -9.10 7.73
N ASN A 278 -13.84 -7.93 7.70
CA ASN A 278 -14.23 -7.15 8.88
C ASN A 278 -15.21 -7.87 9.80
N VAL A 279 -16.03 -8.80 9.30
CA VAL A 279 -16.91 -9.63 10.12
C VAL A 279 -16.10 -10.65 10.90
N ALA A 280 -15.17 -11.34 10.24
CA ALA A 280 -14.25 -12.27 10.92
C ALA A 280 -13.46 -11.59 12.04
N SER A 281 -12.96 -10.37 11.81
CA SER A 281 -12.23 -9.63 12.85
C SER A 281 -13.11 -9.20 14.03
N LYS A 282 -14.42 -9.00 13.81
CA LYS A 282 -15.39 -8.68 14.87
C LYS A 282 -15.84 -9.90 15.66
N MET A 283 -15.88 -11.09 15.05
CA MET A 283 -16.28 -12.35 15.70
C MET A 283 -15.26 -12.84 16.73
N HIS A 284 -13.98 -12.50 16.55
CA HIS A 284 -12.89 -13.09 17.32
C HIS A 284 -12.00 -12.03 18.00
N LYS A 285 -12.61 -11.05 18.66
CA LYS A 285 -11.91 -9.90 19.27
C LYS A 285 -10.80 -10.26 20.25
N SER A 286 -10.85 -11.45 20.85
CA SER A 286 -9.86 -11.94 21.83
C SER A 286 -8.96 -13.05 21.30
N SER A 287 -9.13 -13.47 20.05
CA SER A 287 -8.40 -14.60 19.46
C SER A 287 -7.07 -14.18 18.82
N TYR A 288 -6.79 -12.88 18.78
CA TYR A 288 -5.53 -12.32 18.31
C TYR A 288 -4.58 -12.18 19.50
N ALA A 289 -3.46 -12.89 19.43
CA ALA A 289 -2.35 -12.74 20.35
C ALA A 289 -1.21 -11.97 19.67
N MET A 290 -0.55 -11.15 20.44
CA MET A 290 0.70 -10.47 20.08
C MET A 290 1.82 -11.50 19.95
N SER A 291 2.97 -11.11 19.36
CA SER A 291 4.14 -11.99 19.24
C SER A 291 4.70 -12.45 20.60
N ASP A 292 4.42 -11.69 21.66
CA ASP A 292 4.72 -12.05 23.06
C ASP A 292 3.64 -12.94 23.71
N GLY A 293 2.60 -13.33 22.96
CA GLY A 293 1.50 -14.16 23.42
C GLY A 293 0.42 -13.41 24.21
N SER A 294 0.56 -12.10 24.45
CA SER A 294 -0.46 -11.31 25.14
C SER A 294 -1.71 -11.08 24.26
N PRO A 295 -2.92 -11.05 24.83
CA PRO A 295 -4.13 -10.77 24.06
C PRO A 295 -4.12 -9.32 23.55
N VAL A 296 -4.52 -9.11 22.30
CA VAL A 296 -4.72 -7.76 21.78
C VAL A 296 -5.89 -7.11 22.52
N SER A 297 -5.63 -6.04 23.27
CA SER A 297 -6.67 -5.37 24.04
C SER A 297 -7.73 -4.73 23.14
N LYS A 298 -8.97 -4.61 23.62
CA LYS A 298 -10.05 -3.90 22.89
C LYS A 298 -9.65 -2.48 22.50
N ALA A 299 -8.87 -1.79 23.34
CA ALA A 299 -8.34 -0.45 23.04
C ALA A 299 -7.35 -0.49 21.87
N GLN A 300 -6.49 -1.52 21.79
CA GLN A 300 -5.60 -1.74 20.64
C GLN A 300 -6.40 -2.10 19.39
N VAL A 301 -7.42 -2.96 19.46
CA VAL A 301 -8.27 -3.29 18.30
C VAL A 301 -9.04 -2.05 17.80
N VAL A 302 -9.58 -1.23 18.70
CA VAL A 302 -10.26 0.04 18.33
C VAL A 302 -9.27 1.03 17.74
N ARG A 303 -8.05 1.11 18.31
CA ARG A 303 -6.97 1.96 17.79
C ARG A 303 -6.51 1.49 16.40
N MET A 304 -6.39 0.18 16.20
CA MET A 304 -6.16 -0.43 14.89
C MET A 304 -7.31 -0.11 13.94
N HIS A 305 -8.57 -0.21 14.38
CA HIS A 305 -9.75 0.15 13.60
C HIS A 305 -9.82 1.61 13.21
N SER A 306 -9.43 2.54 14.09
CA SER A 306 -9.30 3.95 13.71
C SER A 306 -8.16 4.17 12.72
N TRP A 307 -7.07 3.39 12.81
CA TRP A 307 -6.03 3.40 11.79
C TRP A 307 -6.52 2.79 10.47
N PHE A 308 -7.36 1.74 10.50
CA PHE A 308 -7.97 1.07 9.34
C PHE A 308 -8.99 1.94 8.58
N GLN A 309 -9.41 3.09 9.10
CA GLN A 309 -10.35 3.99 8.42
C GLN A 309 -9.70 4.88 7.34
N GLY A 310 -8.36 4.88 7.25
CA GLY A 310 -7.64 5.47 6.13
C GLY A 310 -7.64 4.55 4.90
N ARG A 311 -7.90 5.13 3.73
CA ARG A 311 -7.52 4.51 2.45
C ARG A 311 -5.97 4.54 2.39
N HIS A 312 -5.33 3.74 1.53
CA HIS A 312 -3.93 3.92 1.07
C HIS A 312 -2.80 3.01 1.62
N ARG A 313 -1.79 2.86 0.76
CA ARG A 313 -0.78 1.79 0.69
C ARG A 313 0.26 1.79 1.80
N PHE A 314 0.65 2.96 2.32
CA PHE A 314 1.53 3.06 3.49
C PHE A 314 0.88 2.42 4.72
N LEU A 315 -0.41 2.71 4.92
CA LEU A 315 -1.20 2.11 5.98
C LEU A 315 -1.41 0.62 5.73
N ALA A 316 -1.64 0.17 4.49
CA ALA A 316 -1.72 -1.26 4.16
C ALA A 316 -0.40 -2.00 4.47
N ASN A 317 0.76 -1.43 4.13
CA ASN A 317 2.06 -1.99 4.46
C ASN A 317 2.30 -1.99 5.99
N CYS A 318 1.94 -0.90 6.68
CA CYS A 318 1.98 -0.82 8.13
C CYS A 318 1.11 -1.91 8.78
N VAL A 319 -0.11 -2.08 8.28
CA VAL A 319 -1.06 -3.11 8.73
C VAL A 319 -0.52 -4.51 8.50
N GLU A 320 -0.01 -4.80 7.31
CA GLU A 320 0.58 -6.10 6.99
C GLU A 320 1.72 -6.42 7.96
N HIS A 321 2.60 -5.45 8.22
CA HIS A 321 3.72 -5.60 9.16
C HIS A 321 3.23 -5.78 10.60
N MET A 322 2.22 -5.03 11.02
CA MET A 322 1.62 -5.16 12.35
C MET A 322 0.92 -6.50 12.56
N LEU A 323 0.33 -7.07 11.52
CA LEU A 323 -0.28 -8.39 11.55
C LEU A 323 0.76 -9.51 11.56
N MET A 324 1.91 -9.34 10.90
CA MET A 324 2.99 -10.33 10.87
C MET A 324 3.83 -10.37 12.15
N LEU A 325 4.10 -9.21 12.76
CA LEU A 325 5.09 -9.08 13.85
C LEU A 325 4.45 -8.81 15.22
N GLY A 326 3.15 -8.55 15.25
CA GLY A 326 2.43 -8.12 16.44
C GLY A 326 2.57 -6.62 16.71
N LEU A 327 1.59 -6.05 17.41
CA LEU A 327 1.47 -4.58 17.61
C LEU A 327 2.55 -4.01 18.54
N GLY A 328 3.29 -4.86 19.26
CA GLY A 328 4.37 -4.44 20.14
C GLY A 328 5.54 -3.85 19.35
N GLN A 329 5.60 -4.13 18.05
CA GLN A 329 6.62 -3.65 17.12
C GLN A 329 6.18 -2.42 16.34
N LEU A 330 5.05 -1.77 16.69
CA LEU A 330 4.58 -0.58 15.97
C LEU A 330 5.57 0.58 16.03
N ASP A 331 6.11 0.85 17.22
CA ASP A 331 7.10 1.91 17.38
C ASP A 331 8.36 1.60 16.56
N THR A 332 8.78 0.34 16.54
CA THR A 332 9.88 -0.15 15.70
C THR A 332 9.58 0.03 14.22
N PHE A 333 8.38 -0.34 13.75
CA PHE A 333 7.97 -0.17 12.36
C PHE A 333 7.91 1.31 11.96
N ILE A 334 7.32 2.18 12.79
CA ILE A 334 7.25 3.61 12.49
C ILE A 334 8.67 4.19 12.47
N GLN A 335 9.55 3.79 13.40
CA GLN A 335 10.95 4.19 13.35
C GLN A 335 11.63 3.71 12.07
N MET A 336 11.42 2.45 11.67
CA MET A 336 11.95 1.90 10.41
C MET A 336 11.39 2.61 9.19
N ALA A 337 10.11 3.00 9.21
CA ALA A 337 9.48 3.77 8.15
C ALA A 337 10.02 5.20 8.10
N VAL A 338 10.26 5.85 9.24
CA VAL A 338 10.92 7.16 9.31
C VAL A 338 12.35 7.05 8.78
N VAL A 339 13.14 6.09 9.25
CA VAL A 339 14.51 5.83 8.75
C VAL A 339 14.49 5.54 7.25
N SER A 340 13.57 4.70 6.79
CA SER A 340 13.47 4.33 5.38
C SER A 340 13.02 5.52 4.54
N LEU A 341 11.92 6.18 4.85
CA LEU A 341 11.36 7.23 4.01
C LEU A 341 12.18 8.52 4.08
N THR A 342 12.76 8.84 5.24
CA THR A 342 13.46 10.12 5.46
C THR A 342 14.98 10.00 5.52
N GLY A 343 15.51 8.81 5.80
CA GLY A 343 16.94 8.62 6.07
C GLY A 343 17.36 8.99 7.50
N PHE A 344 16.43 9.37 8.37
CA PHE A 344 16.73 9.81 9.73
C PHE A 344 16.93 8.63 10.69
N ASP A 345 18.09 8.51 11.32
CA ASP A 345 18.43 7.44 12.27
C ASP A 345 18.38 7.95 13.72
N THR A 346 17.52 7.33 14.54
CA THR A 346 17.29 7.72 15.94
C THR A 346 18.26 7.10 16.95
N ASN A 347 19.31 6.38 16.53
CA ASN A 347 20.27 5.62 17.36
C ASN A 347 19.68 4.49 18.23
N ASN A 348 18.35 4.35 18.30
CA ASN A 348 17.67 3.39 19.17
C ASN A 348 17.01 2.23 18.41
N VAL A 349 17.18 2.17 17.09
CA VAL A 349 16.65 1.04 16.31
C VAL A 349 17.61 -0.13 16.45
N GLU A 350 17.26 -1.10 17.29
CA GLU A 350 17.92 -2.41 17.26
C GLU A 350 17.58 -3.06 15.90
N TRP A 351 18.60 -3.21 15.05
CA TRP A 351 18.48 -3.65 13.66
C TRP A 351 18.17 -5.14 13.49
N GLU A 352 17.57 -5.79 14.48
CA GLU A 352 17.21 -7.22 14.44
C GLU A 352 16.22 -7.54 13.30
N LEU A 353 15.62 -6.51 12.69
CA LEU A 353 14.64 -6.59 11.61
C LEU A 353 15.20 -6.20 10.22
N GLU A 354 16.48 -6.44 9.94
CA GLU A 354 17.17 -6.06 8.69
C GLU A 354 16.45 -6.53 7.40
N HIS A 355 15.80 -7.70 7.43
CA HIS A 355 14.96 -8.20 6.33
C HIS A 355 13.71 -7.36 6.02
N LEU A 356 13.12 -6.68 7.01
CA LEU A 356 11.92 -5.83 6.87
C LEU A 356 12.30 -4.43 6.40
N TYR A 357 13.52 -3.99 6.75
CA TYR A 357 14.11 -2.80 6.16
C TYR A 357 14.23 -2.97 4.63
N GLY A 358 14.56 -4.17 4.14
CA GLY A 358 14.54 -4.50 2.72
C GLY A 358 13.19 -4.24 2.06
N LEU A 359 12.10 -4.75 2.65
CA LEU A 359 10.73 -4.60 2.13
C LEU A 359 10.28 -3.13 1.99
N ILE A 360 10.57 -2.28 2.99
CA ILE A 360 10.21 -0.85 2.94
C ILE A 360 11.19 -0.06 2.05
N ARG A 361 12.48 -0.44 2.03
CA ARG A 361 13.54 0.26 1.29
C ARG A 361 13.49 0.00 -0.21
N GLU A 362 13.11 -1.20 -0.63
CA GLU A 362 12.99 -1.62 -2.04
C GLU A 362 11.68 -1.13 -2.70
N ASP A 363 10.72 -0.65 -1.91
CA ASP A 363 9.53 0.02 -2.42
C ASP A 363 9.89 1.43 -2.93
N TYR A 364 10.36 1.47 -4.18
CA TYR A 364 10.75 2.69 -4.91
C TYR A 364 9.60 3.69 -4.99
N GLU A 365 8.35 3.22 -5.02
CA GLU A 365 7.15 4.05 -5.10
C GLU A 365 6.89 4.77 -3.77
N LEU A 366 7.07 4.10 -2.63
CA LEU A 366 7.02 4.74 -1.31
C LEU A 366 8.10 5.80 -1.15
N SER A 367 9.33 5.52 -1.59
CA SER A 367 10.48 6.43 -1.49
C SER A 367 10.35 7.70 -2.36
N GLY A 368 9.68 7.57 -3.51
CA GLY A 368 9.40 8.66 -4.46
C GLY A 368 8.04 9.36 -4.25
N SER A 369 7.21 8.85 -3.33
CA SER A 369 5.87 9.37 -3.08
C SER A 369 5.86 10.81 -2.55
N PHE A 370 4.74 11.50 -2.77
CA PHE A 370 4.44 12.79 -2.15
C PHE A 370 4.52 12.73 -0.61
N ALA A 371 4.16 11.59 0.01
CA ALA A 371 4.28 11.37 1.45
C ALA A 371 5.73 11.42 1.94
N ALA A 372 6.64 10.70 1.28
CA ALA A 372 8.04 10.71 1.66
C ALA A 372 8.64 12.11 1.54
N ARG A 373 8.22 12.89 0.53
CA ARG A 373 8.59 14.30 0.40
C ARG A 373 8.06 15.14 1.57
N HIS A 374 6.77 15.05 1.90
CA HIS A 374 6.17 15.84 2.98
C HIS A 374 6.70 15.47 4.37
N LEU A 375 6.94 14.19 4.65
CA LEU A 375 7.57 13.74 5.90
C LEU A 375 8.98 14.29 6.05
N ARG A 376 9.78 14.29 4.98
CA ARG A 376 11.11 14.88 5.00
C ARG A 376 11.04 16.38 5.22
N GLU A 377 10.16 17.07 4.52
CA GLU A 377 9.98 18.51 4.69
C GLU A 377 9.53 18.85 6.10
N ALA A 378 8.66 18.01 6.68
CA ALA A 378 8.19 18.18 8.03
C ALA A 378 9.34 18.03 9.05
N LEU A 379 10.14 16.98 8.87
CA LEU A 379 11.37 16.76 9.63
C LEU A 379 12.30 17.99 9.56
N PHE A 380 12.47 18.61 8.38
CA PHE A 380 13.34 19.78 8.21
C PHE A 380 12.79 21.06 8.83
N ALA A 381 11.50 21.33 8.67
CA ALA A 381 10.87 22.49 9.28
C ALA A 381 10.96 22.42 10.82
N TYR A 382 10.72 21.24 11.41
CA TYR A 382 10.89 21.04 12.85
C TYR A 382 12.35 21.17 13.28
N THR A 383 13.28 20.47 12.62
CA THR A 383 14.71 20.48 13.01
C THR A 383 15.37 21.86 12.88
N LEU A 384 15.00 22.64 11.86
CA LEU A 384 15.62 23.94 11.59
C LEU A 384 14.93 25.10 12.33
N ARG A 385 13.62 25.03 12.56
CA ARG A 385 12.84 26.17 13.09
C ARG A 385 12.10 25.89 14.39
N ASN A 386 12.12 24.63 14.87
CA ASN A 386 11.23 24.17 15.93
C ASN A 386 9.76 24.52 15.66
N GLN A 387 9.38 24.63 14.37
CA GLN A 387 8.03 24.97 13.94
C GLN A 387 7.23 23.68 13.80
N GLN A 388 5.98 23.71 14.27
CA GLN A 388 5.01 22.69 13.88
C GLN A 388 4.80 22.80 12.37
N THR A 389 4.89 21.65 11.72
CA THR A 389 4.67 21.55 10.29
C THR A 389 3.19 21.68 10.03
N SER A 390 2.82 22.69 9.25
CA SER A 390 1.47 22.74 8.72
C SER A 390 1.33 21.72 7.60
N LEU A 391 1.24 20.42 7.95
CA LEU A 391 0.71 19.39 7.04
C LEU A 391 -0.73 19.74 6.57
N TRP A 392 -1.33 20.78 7.15
CA TRP A 392 -2.68 21.27 6.92
C TRP A 392 -2.90 22.08 5.64
N SER A 393 -1.86 22.46 4.87
CA SER A 393 -2.08 23.24 3.64
C SER A 393 -2.69 22.42 2.50
N ASP A 394 -2.65 21.09 2.60
CA ASP A 394 -3.12 20.15 1.57
C ASP A 394 -3.80 18.93 2.23
N VAL A 395 -4.84 19.18 3.02
CA VAL A 395 -5.52 18.14 3.83
C VAL A 395 -5.98 16.96 2.98
N GLU A 396 -6.45 17.19 1.75
CA GLU A 396 -6.83 16.12 0.82
C GLU A 396 -5.66 15.21 0.46
N ASP A 397 -4.47 15.77 0.23
CA ASP A 397 -3.27 14.98 -0.07
C ASP A 397 -2.76 14.21 1.15
N HIS A 398 -2.89 14.77 2.36
CA HIS A 398 -2.45 14.09 3.57
C HIS A 398 -3.39 12.97 3.99
N VAL A 399 -4.70 13.16 3.78
CA VAL A 399 -5.70 12.09 3.89
C VAL A 399 -5.47 11.04 2.80
N SER A 400 -5.13 11.46 1.57
CA SER A 400 -4.85 10.54 0.46
C SER A 400 -3.52 9.77 0.60
N LEU A 401 -2.67 10.19 1.54
CA LEU A 401 -1.41 9.53 1.88
C LEU A 401 -1.46 8.79 3.23
N GLY A 402 -2.57 8.89 3.97
CA GLY A 402 -2.74 8.26 5.28
C GLY A 402 -1.96 8.93 6.42
N LEU A 403 -1.55 10.19 6.23
CA LEU A 403 -0.80 11.00 7.20
C LEU A 403 -1.71 11.82 8.13
N ALA A 404 -3.01 11.93 7.79
CA ALA A 404 -4.03 12.61 8.57
C ALA A 404 -5.37 11.85 8.53
N LEU A 405 -6.17 11.97 9.59
CA LEU A 405 -7.57 11.53 9.62
C LEU A 405 -8.48 12.76 9.45
N LEU A 406 -9.56 12.63 8.67
CA LEU A 406 -10.67 13.57 8.74
C LEU A 406 -11.44 13.25 10.03
N ASP A 407 -11.41 14.17 10.99
CA ASP A 407 -12.38 14.19 12.06
C ASP A 407 -13.68 14.80 11.52
N ASP A 408 -14.83 14.23 11.88
CA ASP A 408 -16.15 14.78 11.50
C ASP A 408 -16.36 16.18 12.12
N ASP A 409 -15.67 16.47 13.22
CA ASP A 409 -15.55 17.81 13.83
C ASP A 409 -14.15 18.38 13.58
N ALA A 410 -13.95 19.05 12.44
CA ALA A 410 -12.68 19.61 11.94
C ALA A 410 -11.97 20.66 12.85
N THR A 411 -12.31 20.77 14.13
CA THR A 411 -11.81 21.82 15.03
C THR A 411 -10.68 21.38 15.96
N HIS A 412 -10.38 20.09 16.14
CA HIS A 412 -9.31 19.63 17.02
C HIS A 412 -8.38 18.63 16.34
N ALA A 413 -7.08 18.97 16.30
CA ALA A 413 -6.05 18.07 15.82
C ALA A 413 -5.89 16.89 16.80
N PRO A 414 -5.84 15.64 16.32
CA PRO A 414 -5.53 14.52 17.21
C PRO A 414 -4.08 14.63 17.68
N ASP A 415 -3.87 14.56 19.01
CA ASP A 415 -2.55 14.53 19.68
C ASP A 415 -1.63 13.36 19.22
N CYS A 416 -2.09 12.50 18.32
CA CYS A 416 -1.46 11.24 17.92
C CYS A 416 -1.09 11.16 16.42
N GLY A 417 -0.94 12.29 15.73
CA GLY A 417 -0.45 12.33 14.34
C GLY A 417 1.04 11.97 14.18
N ILE A 418 1.46 11.69 12.95
CA ILE A 418 2.87 11.38 12.62
C ILE A 418 3.82 12.51 13.05
N ASP A 419 3.34 13.75 13.09
CA ASP A 419 4.06 14.91 13.62
C ASP A 419 4.39 14.80 15.11
N THR A 420 3.46 14.27 15.94
CA THR A 420 3.75 14.04 17.36
C THR A 420 4.81 12.96 17.52
N VAL A 421 4.77 11.92 16.68
CA VAL A 421 5.79 10.86 16.69
C VAL A 421 7.14 11.41 16.26
N LEU A 422 7.20 12.15 15.15
CA LEU A 422 8.42 12.82 14.69
C LEU A 422 8.97 13.75 15.78
N LYS A 423 8.13 14.55 16.43
CA LYS A 423 8.49 15.43 17.55
C LYS A 423 9.11 14.67 18.73
N GLN A 424 8.42 13.65 19.22
CA GLN A 424 8.90 12.81 20.34
C GLN A 424 10.22 12.10 20.01
N GLN A 425 10.46 11.78 18.73
CA GLN A 425 11.70 11.13 18.29
C GLN A 425 12.84 12.14 18.09
N LEU A 426 12.55 13.34 17.58
CA LEU A 426 13.52 14.42 17.41
C LEU A 426 14.06 14.94 18.74
N ASP A 427 13.22 14.97 19.78
CA ASP A 427 13.61 15.39 21.13
C ASP A 427 14.56 14.38 21.83
N LYS A 428 14.68 13.13 21.33
CA LYS A 428 15.46 12.04 21.95
C LYS A 428 16.95 11.98 21.54
N SER A 429 17.48 13.02 20.90
CA SER A 429 18.87 13.23 20.43
C SER A 429 19.07 12.97 18.93
N LEU A 430 19.55 14.01 18.24
CA LEU A 430 19.71 14.08 16.79
C LEU A 430 21.04 13.46 16.33
N ARG A 431 20.97 12.40 15.52
CA ARG A 431 22.06 12.07 14.59
C ARG A 431 21.52 12.04 13.17
N ILE A 432 21.94 13.03 12.41
CA ILE A 432 21.67 13.11 10.98
C ILE A 432 22.54 12.05 10.30
N SER A 433 21.92 11.04 9.68
CA SER A 433 22.63 10.11 8.80
C SER A 433 22.93 10.79 7.46
N HIS A 434 24.02 10.40 6.79
CA HIS A 434 24.38 10.89 5.44
C HIS A 434 23.47 10.32 4.33
N SER A 435 22.22 9.98 4.63
CA SER A 435 21.30 9.40 3.67
C SER A 435 20.96 10.40 2.56
N LEU A 436 21.07 9.94 1.31
CA LEU A 436 20.61 10.67 0.12
C LEU A 436 19.18 11.20 0.30
N ARG A 437 18.32 10.42 0.97
CA ARG A 437 16.91 10.78 1.23
C ARG A 437 16.77 12.04 2.09
N LEU A 438 17.67 12.22 3.05
CA LEU A 438 17.68 13.38 3.92
C LEU A 438 18.13 14.63 3.15
N VAL A 439 19.17 14.48 2.32
CA VAL A 439 19.65 15.57 1.45
C VAL A 439 18.56 16.01 0.45
N HIS A 440 17.81 15.06 -0.12
CA HIS A 440 16.64 15.37 -0.96
C HIS A 440 15.57 16.15 -0.20
N GLY A 441 15.29 15.77 1.05
CA GLY A 441 14.35 16.47 1.91
C GLY A 441 14.74 17.93 2.14
N LEU A 442 16.02 18.16 2.45
CA LEU A 442 16.56 19.49 2.68
C LEU A 442 16.46 20.35 1.44
N ALA A 443 16.83 19.80 0.29
CA ALA A 443 16.73 20.48 -0.98
C ALA A 443 15.28 20.88 -1.30
N SER A 444 14.30 19.98 -1.07
CA SER A 444 12.87 20.28 -1.28
C SER A 444 12.39 21.41 -0.38
N TYR A 445 12.81 21.36 0.89
CA TYR A 445 12.48 22.40 1.87
C TYR A 445 13.08 23.76 1.48
N LEU A 446 14.37 23.81 1.15
CA LEU A 446 15.05 25.02 0.68
C LEU A 446 14.41 25.58 -0.59
N TYR A 447 14.02 24.71 -1.53
CA TYR A 447 13.33 25.11 -2.76
C TYR A 447 12.03 25.87 -2.48
N ARG A 448 11.22 25.38 -1.52
CA ARG A 448 9.96 26.04 -1.17
C ARG A 448 10.16 27.36 -0.43
N LEU A 449 11.13 27.43 0.47
CA LEU A 449 11.46 28.68 1.18
C LEU A 449 11.87 29.81 0.21
N HIS A 450 12.54 29.44 -0.86
CA HIS A 450 13.08 30.37 -1.86
C HIS A 450 12.31 30.39 -3.17
N ALA A 451 11.11 29.80 -3.19
CA ALA A 451 10.25 29.86 -4.35
C ALA A 451 9.83 31.32 -4.61
N PRO A 452 9.74 31.78 -5.87
CA PRO A 452 9.41 33.17 -6.20
C PRO A 452 8.07 33.68 -5.66
N SER A 453 7.20 32.78 -5.20
CA SER A 453 5.82 33.04 -4.78
C SER A 453 5.62 33.25 -3.29
N THR A 454 6.67 33.18 -2.46
CA THR A 454 6.52 33.41 -1.02
C THR A 454 6.35 34.91 -0.73
N SER A 455 5.29 35.27 -0.01
CA SER A 455 4.94 36.67 0.32
C SER A 455 5.94 37.33 1.26
N ASP A 456 6.64 36.53 2.07
CA ASP A 456 7.62 36.99 3.06
C ASP A 456 8.98 36.40 2.72
N PRO A 457 9.90 37.18 2.15
CA PRO A 457 11.22 36.70 1.84
C PRO A 457 12.05 36.57 3.12
N ILE A 458 12.51 35.35 3.41
CA ILE A 458 13.25 35.01 4.63
C ILE A 458 14.76 35.10 4.36
N GLY A 459 15.53 35.63 5.31
CA GLY A 459 16.99 35.73 5.22
C GLY A 459 17.69 34.40 5.50
N LEU A 460 18.85 34.16 4.90
CA LEU A 460 19.62 32.91 5.08
C LEU A 460 20.04 32.66 6.54
N SER A 461 20.29 33.73 7.29
CA SER A 461 20.61 33.70 8.72
C SER A 461 19.48 33.16 9.60
N ASP A 462 18.23 33.20 9.13
CA ASP A 462 17.07 32.72 9.89
C ASP A 462 16.99 31.17 9.94
N TYR A 463 17.78 30.45 9.16
CA TYR A 463 17.75 28.98 9.10
C TYR A 463 19.08 28.28 8.80
N LEU A 464 20.13 28.99 8.40
CA LEU A 464 21.48 28.43 8.27
C LEU A 464 22.38 28.91 9.41
N ASP A 465 23.04 27.97 10.07
CA ASP A 465 24.11 28.29 10.99
C ASP A 465 25.41 28.55 10.20
N PHE A 466 25.88 29.79 10.23
CA PHE A 466 27.13 30.17 9.58
C PHE A 466 28.30 29.90 10.51
N ARG A 467 29.14 28.92 10.15
CA ARG A 467 30.40 28.70 10.85
C ARG A 467 31.33 29.91 10.64
N GLY A 468 31.56 30.68 11.70
CA GLY A 468 32.48 31.82 11.68
C GLY A 468 31.77 33.17 11.79
N ALA A 469 32.32 34.19 11.12
CA ALA A 469 31.70 35.52 11.09
C ALA A 469 30.55 35.51 10.08
N ILE A 470 29.32 35.78 10.54
CA ILE A 470 28.13 35.84 9.68
C ILE A 470 28.38 36.84 8.53
N PRO A 471 28.24 36.43 7.26
CA PRO A 471 28.42 37.35 6.14
C PRO A 471 27.40 38.47 6.20
N GLY A 472 27.79 39.69 5.82
CA GLY A 472 26.84 40.83 5.77
C GLY A 472 25.67 40.64 4.79
N TRP A 473 25.71 39.61 3.94
CA TRP A 473 24.62 39.22 3.05
C TRP A 473 23.73 38.12 3.61
N ALA A 474 24.01 37.58 4.81
CA ALA A 474 23.23 36.48 5.37
C ALA A 474 21.76 36.88 5.61
N ASP A 475 21.49 38.14 5.92
CA ASP A 475 20.13 38.67 6.09
C ASP A 475 19.46 39.05 4.76
N ALA A 476 20.20 38.94 3.63
CA ALA A 476 19.64 39.29 2.33
C ALA A 476 18.65 38.21 1.87
N THR A 477 17.57 38.68 1.26
CA THR A 477 16.60 37.80 0.61
C THR A 477 17.26 37.07 -0.55
N ALA A 478 17.08 35.77 -0.61
CA ALA A 478 17.70 34.91 -1.60
C ALA A 478 16.64 34.14 -2.39
N GLU A 479 16.96 33.81 -3.64
CA GLU A 479 16.18 32.87 -4.44
C GLU A 479 17.11 31.83 -5.06
N ILE A 480 16.62 30.59 -5.18
CA ILE A 480 17.37 29.52 -5.82
C ILE A 480 17.36 29.76 -7.33
N VAL A 481 18.55 29.70 -7.93
CA VAL A 481 18.74 29.87 -9.37
C VAL A 481 19.51 28.70 -9.94
N LEU A 482 19.35 28.47 -11.24
CA LEU A 482 20.18 27.50 -11.95
C LEU A 482 21.59 28.09 -12.21
N PRO A 483 22.61 27.22 -12.33
CA PRO A 483 23.97 27.63 -12.67
C PRO A 483 24.00 28.48 -13.95
N PRO A 484 24.86 29.50 -14.05
CA PRO A 484 24.94 30.36 -15.22
C PRO A 484 25.42 29.55 -16.45
N CYS A 485 24.46 29.22 -17.32
CA CYS A 485 24.76 28.52 -18.56
C CYS A 485 25.24 29.54 -19.61
N THR A 486 26.54 29.49 -19.95
CA THR A 486 27.25 30.16 -21.07
C THR A 486 27.99 31.49 -20.79
N ARG A 487 29.06 31.72 -21.58
CA ARG A 487 29.99 32.88 -21.56
C ARG A 487 29.36 34.26 -21.81
N THR A 488 28.06 34.35 -22.07
CA THR A 488 27.39 35.63 -22.24
C THR A 488 27.08 36.18 -20.85
N SER A 489 27.54 37.40 -20.55
CA SER A 489 27.46 38.11 -19.26
C SER A 489 26.05 38.35 -18.69
N GLN A 490 25.02 37.67 -19.20
CA GLN A 490 23.66 37.72 -18.69
C GLN A 490 23.31 36.39 -18.02
N ILE A 491 23.31 36.40 -16.69
CA ILE A 491 22.75 35.32 -15.86
C ILE A 491 21.27 35.19 -16.22
N ARG A 492 20.93 34.19 -17.05
CA ARG A 492 19.54 33.84 -17.31
C ARG A 492 19.03 33.04 -16.12
N VAL A 493 18.24 33.70 -15.28
CA VAL A 493 17.48 32.99 -14.25
C VAL A 493 16.44 32.12 -14.93
N ARG A 494 16.69 30.82 -14.91
CA ARG A 494 15.72 29.81 -15.29
C ARG A 494 15.15 29.22 -14.01
N TYR A 495 13.83 29.27 -13.90
CA TYR A 495 13.11 28.55 -12.85
C TYR A 495 12.83 27.14 -13.36
N PRO A 496 13.31 26.10 -12.68
CA PRO A 496 12.95 24.74 -13.06
C PRO A 496 11.45 24.55 -12.83
N ALA A 497 10.76 23.94 -13.80
CA ALA A 497 9.32 23.67 -13.72
C ALA A 497 8.97 22.68 -12.59
N ALA A 498 9.95 21.92 -12.10
CA ALA A 498 9.81 20.97 -11.02
C ALA A 498 11.08 20.90 -10.16
N PHE A 499 10.91 20.59 -8.87
CA PHE A 499 12.00 20.23 -7.97
C PHE A 499 12.77 19.02 -8.55
N SER A 500 14.07 19.18 -8.78
CA SER A 500 14.95 18.09 -9.19
C SER A 500 16.32 18.22 -8.52
N ILE A 501 16.93 17.09 -8.22
CA ILE A 501 18.24 16.99 -7.58
C ILE A 501 19.00 15.87 -8.26
N THR A 502 20.29 16.09 -8.49
CA THR A 502 21.17 15.11 -9.14
C THR A 502 22.32 14.76 -8.21
N ALA A 503 22.75 13.51 -8.24
CA ALA A 503 23.88 13.02 -7.46
C ALA A 503 25.06 12.72 -8.40
N ALA A 504 26.19 13.38 -8.16
CA ALA A 504 27.45 13.15 -8.86
C ALA A 504 28.06 11.82 -8.40
N LYS A 505 28.43 10.97 -9.36
CA LYS A 505 29.19 9.73 -9.12
C LYS A 505 30.69 9.99 -9.24
N ARG A 506 31.07 11.03 -9.97
CA ARG A 506 32.45 11.40 -10.25
C ARG A 506 32.63 12.91 -10.13
N PRO A 507 33.87 13.38 -9.85
CA PRO A 507 34.18 14.81 -9.89
C PRO A 507 33.86 15.50 -11.22
N ASP A 508 33.93 14.76 -12.32
CA ASP A 508 33.58 15.28 -13.65
C ASP A 508 32.09 15.67 -13.70
N ASP A 509 31.20 14.92 -13.04
CA ASP A 509 29.77 15.23 -12.99
C ASP A 509 29.49 16.55 -12.23
N VAL A 510 30.33 16.88 -11.23
CA VAL A 510 30.26 18.17 -10.51
C VAL A 510 30.64 19.31 -11.44
N LEU A 511 31.69 19.13 -12.25
CA LEU A 511 32.10 20.10 -13.26
C LEU A 511 31.03 20.26 -14.35
N ASP A 512 30.46 19.16 -14.82
CA ASP A 512 29.40 19.18 -15.82
C ASP A 512 28.16 19.92 -15.30
N TRP A 513 27.76 19.69 -14.04
CA TRP A 513 26.68 20.44 -13.40
C TRP A 513 26.99 21.93 -13.26
N LEU A 514 28.21 22.30 -12.85
CA LEU A 514 28.64 23.71 -12.77
C LEU A 514 28.60 24.43 -14.13
N ASN A 515 28.82 23.71 -15.23
CA ASN A 515 28.83 24.28 -16.58
C ASN A 515 27.47 24.25 -17.27
N GLY A 516 26.68 23.19 -17.05
CA GLY A 516 25.43 22.90 -17.76
C GLY A 516 24.18 23.33 -16.99
N GLY A 517 24.16 23.10 -15.68
CA GLY A 517 23.12 23.57 -14.77
C GLY A 517 21.69 23.23 -15.14
N ASP A 518 21.41 21.95 -15.36
CA ASP A 518 20.07 21.40 -15.63
C ASP A 518 19.21 21.21 -14.38
N HIS A 519 19.83 21.17 -13.19
CA HIS A 519 19.15 20.94 -11.92
C HIS A 519 19.50 21.99 -10.86
N PRO A 520 18.54 22.41 -9.99
CA PRO A 520 18.77 23.42 -8.95
C PRO A 520 19.67 22.96 -7.81
N PHE A 521 19.79 21.64 -7.59
CA PHE A 521 20.60 21.05 -6.54
C PHE A 521 21.49 19.94 -7.06
N LEU A 522 22.70 19.86 -6.49
CA LEU A 522 23.65 18.79 -6.72
C LEU A 522 24.10 18.18 -5.39
N ILE A 523 24.06 16.86 -5.29
CA ILE A 523 24.78 16.09 -4.28
C ILE A 523 26.15 15.76 -4.89
N PRO A 524 27.23 16.40 -4.44
CA PRO A 524 28.54 16.20 -5.06
C PRO A 524 29.11 14.82 -4.72
N ASP A 525 30.19 14.42 -5.39
CA ASP A 525 30.89 13.19 -5.04
C ASP A 525 31.55 13.29 -3.65
N ASP A 526 31.79 12.14 -3.02
CA ASP A 526 32.38 12.03 -1.67
C ASP A 526 33.72 12.77 -1.51
N GLY A 527 34.44 13.02 -2.62
CA GLY A 527 35.73 13.70 -2.63
C GLY A 527 35.65 15.21 -2.39
N LEU A 528 34.50 15.85 -2.63
CA LEU A 528 34.33 17.31 -2.51
C LEU A 528 34.10 17.74 -1.05
N GLY A 529 33.51 16.87 -0.24
CA GLY A 529 33.29 17.10 1.18
C GLY A 529 32.10 17.99 1.55
N ALA A 530 31.24 18.36 0.59
CA ALA A 530 29.92 18.94 0.84
C ALA A 530 28.84 17.86 0.69
N ASP A 531 27.70 18.00 1.39
CA ASP A 531 26.56 17.08 1.27
C ASP A 531 25.54 17.60 0.23
N LEU A 532 25.49 18.92 0.00
CA LEU A 532 24.59 19.54 -0.96
C LEU A 532 25.19 20.83 -1.54
N MET A 533 24.97 21.07 -2.84
CA MET A 533 25.38 22.27 -3.57
C MET A 533 24.20 22.89 -4.32
N PHE A 534 24.12 24.21 -4.33
CA PHE A 534 23.11 24.97 -5.09
C PHE A 534 23.53 26.43 -5.23
N PHE A 535 22.90 27.15 -6.17
CA PHE A 535 23.13 28.58 -6.37
C PHE A 535 21.99 29.42 -5.82
N LEU A 536 22.36 30.52 -5.16
CA LEU A 536 21.43 31.54 -4.69
C LEU A 536 21.70 32.87 -5.37
N ARG A 537 20.66 33.51 -5.90
CA ARG A 537 20.71 34.92 -6.27
C ARG A 537 20.25 35.76 -5.09
N LEU A 538 21.17 36.58 -4.58
CA LEU A 538 20.94 37.51 -3.49
C LEU A 538 20.31 38.79 -4.04
N LYS A 539 19.17 39.18 -3.49
CA LYS A 539 18.50 40.46 -3.75
C LYS A 539 18.90 41.42 -2.64
N HIS A 540 19.95 42.21 -2.89
CA HIS A 540 20.41 43.20 -1.93
C HIS A 540 19.69 44.54 -2.18
N VAL A 541 18.83 44.94 -1.23
CA VAL A 541 17.97 46.14 -1.36
C VAL A 541 18.79 47.43 -1.53
N ASN A 542 20.00 47.49 -0.96
CA ASN A 542 20.74 48.76 -0.84
C ASN A 542 21.88 48.96 -1.84
N LEU A 543 22.24 47.97 -2.68
CA LEU A 543 23.43 48.07 -3.55
C LEU A 543 23.10 48.07 -5.05
N GLY A 544 21.84 47.82 -5.43
CA GLY A 544 21.44 47.73 -6.85
C GLY A 544 22.12 46.60 -7.64
N SER A 545 22.95 45.78 -6.98
CA SER A 545 23.70 44.68 -7.56
C SER A 545 23.10 43.34 -7.11
N THR A 546 22.88 42.47 -8.09
CA THR A 546 22.53 41.06 -7.85
C THR A 546 23.83 40.26 -7.75
N ALA A 547 24.04 39.60 -6.63
CA ALA A 547 25.13 38.63 -6.48
C ALA A 547 24.57 37.22 -6.61
N VAL A 548 25.32 36.32 -7.25
CA VAL A 548 25.03 34.89 -7.21
C VAL A 548 26.10 34.20 -6.40
N VAL A 549 25.68 33.41 -5.42
CA VAL A 549 26.57 32.66 -4.53
C VAL A 549 26.37 31.16 -4.71
N LEU A 550 27.47 30.43 -4.81
CA LEU A 550 27.47 28.96 -4.69
C LEU A 550 27.45 28.61 -3.20
N VAL A 551 26.43 27.89 -2.77
CA VAL A 551 26.30 27.40 -1.40
C VAL A 551 26.76 25.95 -1.36
N THR A 552 27.67 25.65 -0.45
CA THR A 552 28.06 24.27 -0.10
C THR A 552 27.60 23.99 1.32
N LEU A 553 26.67 23.07 1.48
CA LEU A 553 26.10 22.71 2.77
C LEU A 553 26.71 21.39 3.26
N GLN A 554 27.08 21.37 4.54
CA GLN A 554 27.53 20.17 5.25
C GLN A 554 26.52 19.85 6.36
N LEU A 555 25.87 18.69 6.26
CA LEU A 555 25.01 18.17 7.31
C LEU A 555 25.89 17.70 8.47
N ALA A 556 25.55 18.15 9.67
CA ALA A 556 26.40 18.13 10.87
C ALA A 556 27.23 16.85 11.05
N ARG A 557 28.53 16.93 10.73
CA ARG A 557 29.51 15.96 11.25
C ARG A 557 29.69 16.27 12.74
N PRO A 558 29.55 15.30 13.66
CA PRO A 558 29.92 15.50 15.05
C PRO A 558 31.43 15.79 15.11
N SER A 559 31.81 17.06 15.03
CA SER A 559 33.22 17.42 14.98
C SER A 559 33.79 17.25 16.38
N ARG A 560 34.63 16.24 16.57
CA ARG A 560 35.70 16.33 17.55
C ARG A 560 36.63 17.45 17.07
N SER A 561 36.45 18.65 17.62
CA SER A 561 37.44 19.74 17.61
C SER A 561 38.10 20.02 16.24
N THR A 562 37.37 20.61 15.30
CA THR A 562 38.02 21.39 14.24
C THR A 562 38.06 22.85 14.67
N ARG A 563 39.30 23.36 14.83
CA ARG A 563 39.62 24.79 14.93
C ARG A 563 38.72 25.58 13.97
N ARG A 564 38.04 26.62 14.49
CA ARG A 564 37.14 27.49 13.72
C ARG A 564 37.85 27.96 12.45
N ASP A 565 37.48 27.41 11.31
CA ASP A 565 37.89 27.94 10.01
C ASP A 565 36.94 29.10 9.71
N ALA A 566 37.47 30.33 9.68
CA ALA A 566 36.68 31.54 9.50
C ALA A 566 36.32 31.80 8.03
N THR A 567 36.66 30.88 7.12
CA THR A 567 36.43 31.04 5.69
C THR A 567 35.10 30.40 5.28
N ILE A 568 34.13 31.26 4.95
CA ILE A 568 32.79 30.85 4.48
C ILE A 568 32.81 30.42 3.00
N VAL A 569 33.88 30.78 2.29
CA VAL A 569 34.10 30.43 0.88
C VAL A 569 35.52 29.87 0.74
N PRO A 570 35.70 28.77 -0.01
CA PRO A 570 37.02 28.30 -0.36
C PRO A 570 37.79 29.34 -1.19
N ILE A 571 38.60 30.16 -0.53
CA ILE A 571 39.43 31.20 -1.16
C ILE A 571 40.61 30.63 -1.95
N GLN A 572 40.92 29.35 -1.77
CA GLN A 572 41.95 28.66 -2.53
C GLN A 572 41.33 27.46 -3.26
N PRO A 573 41.61 27.28 -4.56
CA PRO A 573 41.09 26.17 -5.34
C PRO A 573 41.30 24.82 -4.67
N ALA A 574 42.47 24.63 -4.04
CA ALA A 574 42.90 23.37 -3.41
C ALA A 574 41.98 22.86 -2.29
N MET A 575 41.03 23.68 -1.82
CA MET A 575 40.11 23.33 -0.74
C MET A 575 38.88 22.54 -1.22
N PHE A 576 38.53 22.55 -2.51
CA PHE A 576 37.43 21.75 -3.04
C PHE A 576 37.81 20.26 -3.18
N TYR A 577 39.00 19.95 -3.70
CA TYR A 577 39.57 18.60 -3.71
C TYR A 577 41.01 18.63 -3.19
N PRO A 578 41.23 18.44 -1.88
CA PRO A 578 42.57 18.50 -1.27
C PRO A 578 43.58 17.56 -1.93
N LYS A 579 43.09 16.41 -2.41
CA LYS A 579 43.89 15.36 -3.06
C LYS A 579 43.98 15.51 -4.59
N ARG A 580 43.23 16.43 -5.21
CA ARG A 580 43.17 16.62 -6.68
C ARG A 580 43.26 18.10 -7.03
N ARG A 581 44.46 18.67 -6.90
CA ARG A 581 44.75 20.10 -7.10
C ARG A 581 44.35 20.63 -8.49
N HIS A 582 44.42 19.81 -9.54
CA HIS A 582 44.03 20.23 -10.89
C HIS A 582 42.51 20.42 -11.03
N LEU A 583 41.69 19.52 -10.48
CA LEU A 583 40.22 19.65 -10.46
C LEU A 583 39.78 20.83 -9.61
N SER A 584 40.39 20.96 -8.44
CA SER A 584 40.29 22.13 -7.56
C SER A 584 40.49 23.45 -8.34
N HIS A 585 41.58 23.56 -9.11
CA HIS A 585 41.86 24.72 -9.95
C HIS A 585 40.82 24.91 -11.07
N GLN A 586 40.32 23.84 -11.67
CA GLN A 586 39.27 23.90 -12.69
C GLN A 586 37.95 24.41 -12.12
N ILE A 587 37.48 23.87 -10.98
CA ILE A 587 36.28 24.34 -10.28
C ILE A 587 36.40 25.83 -9.97
N PHE A 588 37.50 26.25 -9.35
CA PHE A 588 37.72 27.64 -8.98
C PHE A 588 37.77 28.56 -10.21
N THR A 589 38.45 28.14 -11.27
CA THR A 589 38.53 28.92 -12.51
C THR A 589 37.17 29.03 -13.20
N GLN A 590 36.35 27.99 -13.15
CA GLN A 590 35.02 27.99 -13.76
C GLN A 590 34.04 28.85 -12.95
N THR A 591 34.02 28.69 -11.62
CA THR A 591 33.21 29.55 -10.74
C THR A 591 33.65 31.02 -10.83
N ALA A 592 34.94 31.33 -10.77
CA ALA A 592 35.44 32.69 -10.87
C ALA A 592 35.31 33.34 -12.28
N ARG A 593 35.01 32.56 -13.33
CA ARG A 593 34.76 33.10 -14.69
C ARG A 593 33.28 33.32 -14.97
N GLY A 594 32.38 32.73 -14.18
CA GLY A 594 30.93 32.83 -14.33
C GLY A 594 30.27 33.89 -13.42
N PHE A 595 30.99 34.39 -12.42
CA PHE A 595 30.60 35.43 -11.46
C PHE A 595 31.57 36.61 -11.56
#